data_AF-A0A151IG98-F1
#
_entry.id   AF-A0A151IG98-F1
#
_cell.length_a   1.000
_cell.length_b   1.000
_cell.length_c   1.000
_cell.angle_alpha   90.00
_cell.angle_beta   90.00
_cell.angle_gamma   90.00
#
_symmetry.space_group_name_H-M   'P 1'
#
loop_
_entity.id
_entity.type
_entity.pdbx_description
1 polymer ?
#
loop_
_entity_poly.entity_id
_entity_poly.type
_entity_poly.pdbx_seq_one_letter_code
_entity_poly.pdbx_strand_id
1 'polypeptide(L)'
;MGWVWSYGERKFKGDVRWRLKLFDSIVKGILFYGVEIWGYREWKEVEAIQEKYLKWILGLERVTPGYIAREELKRNKLRVEMGWRAGRFEEKLEKGKGGEIGMMCMGEKKESERENDRSEWTRESVERGKYLWRGGMSEEAMNECGENKWEILRERDIEVDEQERGEEVRASKSCAGYGRVIGVPMYIRMGKRKEGKRLVKIARWRCGNEERGNKYWMDEEERKCRLCARERENVEHLKNRCEYVKEKGDKDGDVLNEDGRGLRWMEMIERVRGGERERERVCVSPRDV
;
A
#
# COMPACT_ATOMS: atom_id res chain seq x y z
N MET A 1 -14.02 13.44 -5.28
CA MET A 1 -12.59 13.08 -5.08
C MET A 1 -11.64 13.55 -6.19
N GLY A 2 -12.04 13.59 -7.47
CA GLY A 2 -11.14 13.98 -8.58
C GLY A 2 -10.43 15.34 -8.41
N TRP A 3 -11.14 16.34 -7.89
CA TRP A 3 -10.58 17.67 -7.62
C TRP A 3 -9.42 17.67 -6.61
N VAL A 4 -9.51 16.85 -5.56
CA VAL A 4 -8.49 16.71 -4.50
C VAL A 4 -7.24 16.04 -5.06
N TRP A 5 -7.42 15.02 -5.90
CA TRP A 5 -6.31 14.34 -6.58
C TRP A 5 -5.60 15.29 -7.55
N SER A 6 -6.36 15.97 -8.42
CA SER A 6 -5.79 16.96 -9.34
C SER A 6 -5.11 18.14 -8.61
N TYR A 7 -5.62 18.56 -7.45
CA TYR A 7 -5.00 19.62 -6.65
C TYR A 7 -3.64 19.17 -6.08
N GLY A 8 -3.59 17.97 -5.50
CA GLY A 8 -2.34 17.36 -5.02
C GLY A 8 -1.32 17.17 -6.14
N GLU A 9 -1.78 16.82 -7.35
CA GLU A 9 -0.91 16.65 -8.50
C GLU A 9 -0.29 17.97 -8.98
N ARG A 10 -1.11 19.01 -9.11
CA ARG A 10 -0.66 20.33 -9.59
C ARG A 10 0.30 21.01 -8.63
N LYS A 11 0.05 20.95 -7.31
CA LYS A 11 0.83 21.69 -6.31
C LYS A 11 1.99 20.89 -5.72
N PHE A 12 1.89 19.56 -5.62
CA PHE A 12 2.82 18.72 -4.86
C PHE A 12 3.37 17.55 -5.69
N LYS A 13 3.70 17.79 -6.97
CA LYS A 13 4.06 16.73 -7.92
C LYS A 13 5.13 15.76 -7.43
N GLY A 14 6.19 16.27 -6.80
CA GLY A 14 7.28 15.46 -6.24
C GLY A 14 7.28 15.28 -4.74
N ASP A 15 6.24 15.75 -4.04
CA ASP A 15 6.22 15.74 -2.58
C ASP A 15 5.18 14.75 -2.05
N VAL A 16 5.62 13.49 -1.95
CA VAL A 16 4.79 12.37 -1.48
C VAL A 16 4.28 12.61 -0.06
N ARG A 17 5.11 13.21 0.80
CA ARG A 17 4.73 13.47 2.19
C ARG A 17 3.55 14.42 2.28
N TRP A 18 3.57 15.52 1.52
CA TRP A 18 2.44 16.44 1.48
C TRP A 18 1.18 15.84 0.83
N ARG A 19 1.34 15.01 -0.19
CA ARG A 19 0.22 14.25 -0.77
C ARG A 19 -0.41 13.29 0.24
N LEU A 20 0.39 12.61 1.05
CA LEU A 20 -0.12 11.74 2.11
C LEU A 20 -0.82 12.54 3.20
N LYS A 21 -0.27 13.68 3.62
CA LYS A 21 -0.96 14.59 4.56
C LYS A 21 -2.32 15.04 4.02
N LEU A 22 -2.40 15.39 2.73
CA LEU A 22 -3.65 15.81 2.11
C LEU A 22 -4.70 14.69 2.09
N PHE A 23 -4.28 13.44 1.92
CA PHE A 23 -5.15 12.28 2.10
C PHE A 23 -5.59 12.10 3.56
N ASP A 24 -4.65 12.19 4.50
CA ASP A 24 -4.93 12.06 5.92
C ASP A 24 -5.89 13.16 6.43
N SER A 25 -5.82 14.37 5.89
CA SER A 25 -6.68 15.48 6.30
C SER A 25 -8.07 15.44 5.65
N ILE A 26 -8.15 15.18 4.34
CA ILE A 26 -9.42 15.33 3.59
C ILE A 26 -10.10 13.98 3.43
N VAL A 27 -9.38 13.00 2.86
CA VAL A 27 -9.98 11.73 2.45
C VAL A 27 -10.32 10.89 3.67
N LYS A 28 -9.41 10.78 4.65
CA LYS A 28 -9.72 10.09 5.91
C LYS A 28 -10.87 10.75 6.66
N GLY A 29 -10.93 12.09 6.68
CA GLY A 29 -12.04 12.80 7.33
C GLY A 29 -13.42 12.42 6.78
N ILE A 30 -13.51 12.28 5.44
CA ILE A 30 -14.74 11.84 4.77
C ILE A 30 -15.00 10.34 5.02
N LEU A 31 -13.98 9.50 4.88
CA LEU A 31 -14.12 8.04 5.03
C LEU A 31 -14.46 7.63 6.47
N PHE A 32 -13.98 8.37 7.46
CA PHE A 32 -14.19 8.05 8.87
C PHE A 32 -15.46 8.66 9.44
N TYR A 33 -16.32 9.22 8.59
CA TYR A 33 -17.65 9.62 9.02
C TYR A 33 -18.45 8.39 9.51
N GLY A 34 -18.89 8.43 10.76
CA GLY A 34 -19.62 7.33 11.40
C GLY A 34 -18.78 6.10 11.75
N VAL A 35 -17.45 6.18 11.66
CA VAL A 35 -16.53 5.05 11.96
C VAL A 35 -16.70 4.51 13.37
N GLU A 36 -17.22 5.34 14.28
CA GLU A 36 -17.51 4.99 15.66
C GLU A 36 -18.53 3.85 15.78
N ILE A 37 -19.39 3.67 14.76
CA ILE A 37 -20.44 2.64 14.72
C ILE A 37 -19.95 1.39 13.96
N TRP A 38 -19.29 1.55 12.82
CA TRP A 38 -18.96 0.43 11.92
C TRP A 38 -17.45 0.07 11.85
N GLY A 39 -16.61 0.76 12.61
CA GLY A 39 -15.15 0.80 12.45
C GLY A 39 -14.39 -0.48 12.81
N TYR A 40 -15.02 -1.45 13.48
CA TYR A 40 -14.37 -2.72 13.85
C TYR A 40 -14.17 -3.67 12.67
N ARG A 41 -14.91 -3.48 11.58
CA ARG A 41 -14.87 -4.34 10.41
C ARG A 41 -13.81 -3.89 9.40
N GLU A 42 -13.11 -4.85 8.79
CA GLU A 42 -12.30 -4.59 7.59
C GLU A 42 -13.20 -4.38 6.36
N TRP A 43 -13.21 -3.16 5.83
CA TRP A 43 -13.92 -2.84 4.60
C TRP A 43 -12.96 -2.83 3.41
N LYS A 44 -13.06 -3.85 2.56
CA LYS A 44 -12.20 -4.00 1.37
C LYS A 44 -12.30 -2.78 0.44
N GLU A 45 -13.48 -2.17 0.37
CA GLU A 45 -13.75 -0.98 -0.43
C GLU A 45 -12.99 0.25 0.10
N VAL A 46 -12.91 0.39 1.42
CA VAL A 46 -12.20 1.49 2.09
C VAL A 46 -10.69 1.32 1.90
N GLU A 47 -10.18 0.11 2.10
CA GLU A 47 -8.76 -0.21 1.85
C GLU A 47 -8.40 -0.02 0.36
N ALA A 48 -9.29 -0.41 -0.56
CA ALA A 48 -9.08 -0.21 -2.00
C ALA A 48 -8.92 1.28 -2.39
N ILE A 49 -9.59 2.20 -1.69
CA ILE A 49 -9.42 3.65 -1.91
C ILE A 49 -8.01 4.08 -1.49
N GLN A 50 -7.52 3.61 -0.34
CA GLN A 50 -6.16 3.88 0.11
C GLN A 50 -5.16 3.33 -0.91
N GLU A 51 -5.27 2.04 -1.26
CA GLU A 51 -4.36 1.40 -2.20
C GLU A 51 -4.33 2.07 -3.57
N LYS A 52 -5.50 2.46 -4.10
CA LYS A 52 -5.60 3.21 -5.35
C LYS A 52 -4.89 4.55 -5.27
N TYR A 53 -5.01 5.24 -4.14
CA TYR A 53 -4.32 6.50 -3.91
C TYR A 53 -2.79 6.33 -3.81
N LEU A 54 -2.31 5.32 -3.07
CA LEU A 54 -0.88 5.02 -2.94
C LEU A 54 -0.26 4.66 -4.30
N LYS A 55 -0.90 3.77 -5.05
CA LYS A 55 -0.47 3.41 -6.42
C LYS A 55 -0.40 4.62 -7.33
N TRP A 56 -1.37 5.53 -7.24
CA TRP A 56 -1.38 6.75 -8.04
C TRP A 56 -0.25 7.71 -7.66
N ILE A 57 0.04 7.90 -6.37
CA ILE A 57 1.16 8.75 -5.94
C ILE A 57 2.50 8.25 -6.47
N LEU A 58 2.71 6.94 -6.39
CA LEU A 58 3.94 6.26 -6.80
C LEU A 58 4.00 6.02 -8.32
N GLY A 59 2.91 6.24 -9.05
CA GLY A 59 2.82 5.99 -10.50
C GLY A 59 2.89 4.51 -10.88
N LEU A 60 2.40 3.64 -10.01
CA LEU A 60 2.33 2.19 -10.20
C LEU A 60 1.17 1.82 -11.13
N GLU A 61 1.30 0.67 -11.79
CA GLU A 61 0.24 0.06 -12.58
C GLU A 61 -0.94 -0.38 -11.69
N ARG A 62 -2.15 -0.40 -12.27
CA ARG A 62 -3.37 -0.81 -11.54
C ARG A 62 -3.27 -2.25 -11.01
N VAL A 63 -2.57 -3.11 -11.75
CA VAL A 63 -2.35 -4.53 -11.47
C VAL A 63 -1.32 -4.78 -10.37
N THR A 64 -0.49 -3.79 -10.01
CA THR A 64 0.45 -3.95 -8.89
C THR A 64 -0.34 -4.22 -7.61
N PRO A 65 -0.01 -5.27 -6.83
CA PRO A 65 -0.70 -5.54 -5.57
C PRO A 65 -0.62 -4.38 -4.58
N GLY A 66 -1.68 -4.14 -3.83
CA GLY A 66 -1.78 -3.01 -2.92
C GLY A 66 -0.85 -3.09 -1.71
N TYR A 67 -0.56 -4.30 -1.22
CA TYR A 67 0.40 -4.54 -0.14
C TYR A 67 1.81 -4.05 -0.48
N ILE A 68 2.23 -4.11 -1.76
CA ILE A 68 3.55 -3.58 -2.20
C ILE A 68 3.57 -2.06 -2.05
N ALA A 69 2.52 -1.38 -2.49
CA ALA A 69 2.42 0.08 -2.37
C ALA A 69 2.35 0.52 -0.89
N ARG A 70 1.68 -0.26 -0.04
CA ARG A 70 1.64 -0.05 1.41
C ARG A 70 3.01 -0.27 2.05
N GLU A 71 3.74 -1.31 1.64
CA GLU A 71 5.07 -1.62 2.14
C GLU A 71 6.10 -0.55 1.76
N GLU A 72 6.08 -0.03 0.52
CA GLU A 72 6.96 1.06 0.04
C GLU A 72 6.79 2.35 0.86
N LEU A 73 5.57 2.63 1.32
CA LEU A 73 5.26 3.82 2.11
C LEU A 73 5.18 3.55 3.62
N LYS A 74 5.39 2.30 4.05
CA LYS A 74 5.16 1.80 5.42
C LYS A 74 3.84 2.31 5.98
N ARG A 75 2.76 2.13 5.20
CA ARG A 75 1.40 2.52 5.57
C ARG A 75 0.59 1.31 5.97
N ASN A 76 -0.02 1.41 7.15
CA ASN A 76 -0.92 0.39 7.66
C ASN A 76 -2.31 0.53 7.01
N LYS A 77 -3.10 -0.54 7.10
CA LYS A 77 -4.52 -0.50 6.70
C LYS A 77 -5.26 0.60 7.45
N LEU A 78 -6.28 1.18 6.82
CA LEU A 78 -7.15 2.15 7.47
C LEU A 78 -7.90 1.53 8.65
N ARG A 79 -8.22 0.24 8.58
CA ARG A 79 -8.88 -0.53 9.66
C ARG A 79 -8.27 -0.30 11.04
N VAL A 80 -6.95 -0.24 11.15
CA VAL A 80 -6.26 -0.04 12.43
C VAL A 80 -6.72 1.26 13.12
N GLU A 81 -6.82 2.35 12.35
CA GLU A 81 -7.28 3.63 12.88
C GLU A 81 -8.80 3.64 13.09
N MET A 82 -9.56 2.92 12.26
CA MET A 82 -11.01 2.79 12.39
C MET A 82 -11.42 2.07 13.67
N GLY A 83 -10.82 0.91 13.95
CA GLY A 83 -11.09 0.13 15.16
C GLY A 83 -10.68 0.88 16.43
N TRP A 84 -9.54 1.57 16.40
CA TRP A 84 -9.11 2.40 17.52
C TRP A 84 -10.08 3.56 17.81
N ARG A 85 -10.59 4.24 16.77
CA ARG A 85 -11.59 5.32 16.95
C ARG A 85 -12.91 4.79 17.50
N ALA A 86 -13.38 3.64 17.02
CA ALA A 86 -14.58 2.99 17.55
C ALA A 86 -14.40 2.64 19.04
N GLY A 87 -13.26 2.06 19.42
CA GLY A 87 -12.96 1.76 20.81
C GLY A 87 -12.87 2.98 21.72
N ARG A 88 -12.26 4.07 21.24
CA ARG A 88 -12.21 5.35 21.97
C ARG A 88 -13.58 5.98 22.15
N PHE A 89 -14.46 5.82 21.17
CA PHE A 89 -15.85 6.24 21.31
C PHE A 89 -16.57 5.41 22.37
N GLU A 90 -16.37 4.09 22.38
CA GLU A 90 -16.95 3.24 23.42
C GLU A 90 -16.49 3.66 24.83
N GLU A 91 -15.19 3.87 25.02
CA GLU A 91 -14.62 4.34 26.29
C GLU A 91 -15.22 5.69 26.74
N LYS A 92 -15.50 6.58 25.78
CA LYS A 92 -16.15 7.87 26.05
C LYS A 92 -17.58 7.70 26.54
N LEU A 93 -18.34 6.75 25.97
CA LEU A 93 -19.69 6.42 26.41
C LEU A 93 -19.67 5.78 27.81
N GLU A 94 -18.74 4.87 28.08
CA GLU A 94 -18.56 4.26 29.41
C GLU A 94 -18.27 5.29 30.50
N LYS A 95 -17.46 6.33 30.18
CA LYS A 95 -17.13 7.42 31.10
C LYS A 95 -18.26 8.45 31.28
N GLY A 96 -19.44 8.22 30.70
CA GLY A 96 -20.59 9.13 30.80
C GLY A 96 -20.40 10.46 30.05
N LYS A 97 -19.40 10.57 29.17
CA LYS A 97 -19.09 11.79 28.40
C LYS A 97 -19.76 11.79 27.02
N GLY A 98 -20.64 10.82 26.78
CA GLY A 98 -21.39 10.61 25.54
C GLY A 98 -22.70 11.38 25.47
N GLY A 99 -23.38 11.29 24.33
CA GLY A 99 -24.79 11.68 24.23
C GLY A 99 -25.69 10.60 24.86
N GLU A 100 -26.83 11.01 25.43
CA GLU A 100 -27.77 10.14 26.15
C GLU A 100 -28.20 8.92 25.32
N ILE A 101 -28.58 9.15 24.06
CA ILE A 101 -29.00 8.08 23.14
C ILE A 101 -27.89 7.05 22.93
N GLY A 102 -26.65 7.50 22.72
CA GLY A 102 -25.52 6.60 22.51
C GLY A 102 -25.21 5.73 23.73
N MET A 103 -25.38 6.29 24.94
CA MET A 103 -25.21 5.54 26.18
C MET A 103 -26.33 4.50 26.38
N MET A 104 -27.59 4.86 26.10
CA MET A 104 -28.72 3.92 26.15
C MET A 104 -28.53 2.76 25.16
N CYS A 105 -28.22 3.06 23.89
CA CYS A 105 -27.98 2.04 22.87
C CYS A 105 -26.81 1.11 23.23
N MET A 106 -25.74 1.64 23.83
CA MET A 106 -24.64 0.80 24.32
C MET A 106 -25.08 -0.10 25.48
N GLY A 107 -25.89 0.42 26.40
CA GLY A 107 -26.43 -0.34 27.52
C GLY A 107 -27.24 -1.53 27.02
N GLU A 108 -28.22 -1.28 26.13
CA GLU A 108 -29.05 -2.31 25.50
C GLU A 108 -28.22 -3.34 24.74
N LYS A 109 -27.20 -2.89 24.00
CA LYS A 109 -26.28 -3.78 23.27
C LYS A 109 -25.54 -4.72 24.21
N LYS A 110 -24.96 -4.19 25.30
CA LYS A 110 -24.20 -4.99 26.28
C LYS A 110 -25.10 -5.93 27.07
N GLU A 111 -26.35 -5.55 27.34
CA GLU A 111 -27.34 -6.41 27.98
C GLU A 111 -27.71 -7.58 27.06
N SER A 112 -28.04 -7.29 25.80
CA SER A 112 -28.29 -8.32 24.79
C SER A 112 -27.10 -9.26 24.56
N GLU A 113 -25.86 -8.77 24.62
CA GLU A 113 -24.66 -9.60 24.47
C GLU A 113 -24.45 -10.58 25.64
N ARG A 114 -24.96 -10.24 26.83
CA ARG A 114 -24.87 -11.10 28.04
C ARG A 114 -25.98 -12.13 28.09
N GLU A 115 -27.18 -11.77 27.63
CA GLU A 115 -28.36 -12.63 27.69
C GLU A 115 -28.39 -13.66 26.55
N ASN A 116 -27.93 -13.26 25.37
CA ASN A 116 -28.04 -14.08 24.17
C ASN A 116 -26.73 -14.78 23.81
N ASP A 117 -26.85 -15.97 23.22
CA ASP A 117 -25.72 -16.70 22.68
C ASP A 117 -25.03 -15.94 21.54
N ARG A 118 -23.74 -16.22 21.34
CA ARG A 118 -22.90 -15.56 20.32
C ARG A 118 -23.45 -15.67 18.89
N SER A 119 -24.32 -16.66 18.62
CA SER A 119 -25.01 -16.81 17.33
C SER A 119 -26.07 -15.74 17.07
N GLU A 120 -26.62 -15.15 18.11
CA GLU A 120 -27.68 -14.12 18.04
C GLU A 120 -27.12 -12.70 18.16
N TRP A 121 -25.81 -12.58 18.39
CA TRP A 121 -25.13 -11.30 18.45
C TRP A 121 -25.27 -10.53 17.14
N THR A 122 -25.37 -9.20 17.28
CA THR A 122 -25.31 -8.33 16.12
C THR A 122 -24.01 -8.54 15.36
N ARG A 123 -24.06 -8.33 14.04
CA ARG A 123 -22.87 -8.42 13.18
C ARG A 123 -21.73 -7.53 13.69
N GLU A 124 -22.06 -6.36 14.21
CA GLU A 124 -21.09 -5.43 14.78
C GLU A 124 -20.39 -6.00 16.02
N SER A 125 -21.13 -6.59 16.96
CA SER A 125 -20.58 -7.25 18.15
C SER A 125 -19.62 -8.38 17.77
N VAL A 126 -19.98 -9.18 16.75
CA VAL A 126 -19.10 -10.25 16.26
C VAL A 126 -17.81 -9.68 15.67
N GLU A 127 -17.88 -8.62 14.87
CA GLU A 127 -16.70 -7.97 14.28
C GLU A 127 -15.84 -7.28 15.34
N ARG A 128 -16.44 -6.66 16.37
CA ARG A 128 -15.74 -6.13 17.55
C ARG A 128 -14.96 -7.24 18.25
N GLY A 129 -15.61 -8.37 18.51
CA GLY A 129 -14.93 -9.54 19.07
C GLY A 129 -13.73 -9.96 18.22
N LYS A 130 -13.91 -10.14 16.90
CA LYS A 130 -12.80 -10.48 15.99
C LYS A 130 -11.64 -9.49 16.05
N TYR A 131 -11.94 -8.19 16.16
CA TYR A 131 -10.94 -7.13 16.30
C TYR A 131 -10.11 -7.29 17.60
N LEU A 132 -10.77 -7.52 18.73
CA LEU A 132 -10.10 -7.77 20.01
C LEU A 132 -9.23 -9.04 19.95
N TRP A 133 -9.81 -10.13 19.43
CA TRP A 133 -9.12 -11.42 19.26
C TRP A 133 -7.87 -11.31 18.41
N ARG A 134 -7.95 -10.55 17.31
CA ARG A 134 -6.78 -10.29 16.45
C ARG A 134 -5.66 -9.56 17.19
N GLY A 135 -6.01 -8.62 18.07
CA GLY A 135 -5.04 -7.97 18.96
C GLY A 135 -4.69 -8.79 20.21
N GLY A 136 -5.10 -10.06 20.28
CA GLY A 136 -4.79 -10.96 21.40
C GLY A 136 -5.41 -10.51 22.72
N MET A 137 -6.59 -9.90 22.70
CA MET A 137 -7.33 -9.47 23.89
C MET A 137 -8.73 -10.07 23.90
N SER A 138 -9.18 -10.52 25.08
CA SER A 138 -10.58 -10.84 25.35
C SER A 138 -11.33 -9.59 25.84
N GLU A 139 -12.65 -9.65 25.90
CA GLU A 139 -13.45 -8.57 26.51
C GLU A 139 -13.18 -8.42 28.01
N GLU A 140 -12.94 -9.53 28.70
CA GLU A 140 -12.54 -9.56 30.12
C GLU A 140 -11.19 -8.86 30.32
N ALA A 141 -10.20 -9.20 29.50
CA ALA A 141 -8.90 -8.54 29.53
C ALA A 141 -9.00 -7.04 29.25
N MET A 142 -9.96 -6.61 28.41
CA MET A 142 -10.24 -5.19 28.18
C MET A 142 -10.90 -4.49 29.38
N ASN A 143 -11.58 -5.22 30.27
CA ASN A 143 -12.14 -4.65 31.50
C ASN A 143 -11.08 -4.58 32.61
N GLU A 144 -10.12 -5.50 32.60
CA GLU A 144 -9.00 -5.53 33.55
C GLU A 144 -7.86 -4.57 33.17
N CYS A 145 -7.68 -4.30 31.87
CA CYS A 145 -6.68 -3.35 31.39
C CYS A 145 -7.06 -1.90 31.78
N GLY A 146 -6.08 -1.16 32.29
CA GLY A 146 -6.23 0.25 32.68
C GLY A 146 -6.51 1.21 31.51
N GLU A 147 -6.36 2.51 31.75
CA GLU A 147 -6.81 3.58 30.83
C GLU A 147 -6.25 3.51 29.40
N ASN A 148 -5.11 2.86 29.18
CA ASN A 148 -4.44 2.78 27.88
C ASN A 148 -4.77 1.51 27.08
N LYS A 149 -5.78 0.73 27.48
CA LYS A 149 -6.15 -0.55 26.83
C LYS A 149 -6.28 -0.47 25.31
N TRP A 150 -6.93 0.58 24.79
CA TRP A 150 -7.13 0.78 23.36
C TRP A 150 -5.84 1.18 22.62
N GLU A 151 -4.90 1.85 23.30
CA GLU A 151 -3.60 2.17 22.72
C GLU A 151 -2.76 0.90 22.56
N ILE A 152 -2.71 0.06 23.59
CA ILE A 152 -2.03 -1.24 23.55
C ILE A 152 -2.63 -2.12 22.44
N LEU A 153 -3.96 -2.20 22.36
CA LEU A 153 -4.63 -2.97 21.32
C LEU A 153 -4.31 -2.44 19.91
N ARG A 154 -4.27 -1.11 19.73
CA ARG A 154 -3.89 -0.48 18.47
C ARG A 154 -2.45 -0.82 18.08
N GLU A 155 -1.52 -0.78 19.03
CA GLU A 155 -0.12 -1.16 18.77
C GLU A 155 0.00 -2.62 18.34
N ARG A 156 -0.70 -3.53 19.02
CA ARG A 156 -0.76 -4.95 18.61
C ARG A 156 -1.37 -5.14 17.23
N ASP A 157 -2.45 -4.42 16.91
CA ASP A 157 -3.06 -4.51 15.57
C ASP A 157 -2.15 -3.94 14.47
N ILE A 158 -1.33 -2.93 14.79
CA ILE A 158 -0.26 -2.46 13.90
C ILE A 158 0.74 -3.60 13.66
N GLU A 159 1.24 -4.24 14.71
CA GLU A 159 2.21 -5.33 14.59
C GLU A 159 1.67 -6.49 13.74
N VAL A 160 0.42 -6.90 13.97
CA VAL A 160 -0.23 -7.95 13.16
C VAL A 160 -0.39 -7.52 11.71
N ASP A 161 -0.80 -6.27 11.42
CA ASP A 161 -0.87 -5.76 10.03
C ASP A 161 0.52 -5.72 9.36
N GLU A 162 1.57 -5.37 10.09
CA GLU A 162 2.95 -5.38 9.57
C GLU A 162 3.44 -6.80 9.28
N GLN A 163 3.12 -7.77 10.14
CA GLN A 163 3.46 -9.18 9.94
C GLN A 163 2.75 -9.76 8.71
N GLU A 164 1.43 -9.59 8.62
CA GLU A 164 0.64 -10.06 7.47
C GLU A 164 1.14 -9.45 6.16
N ARG A 165 1.36 -8.12 6.14
CA ARG A 165 1.92 -7.42 4.97
C ARG A 165 3.31 -7.96 4.61
N GLY A 166 4.16 -8.22 5.60
CA GLY A 166 5.48 -8.80 5.41
C GLY A 166 5.45 -10.23 4.86
N GLU A 167 4.46 -11.03 5.26
CA GLU A 167 4.21 -12.37 4.70
C GLU A 167 3.75 -12.30 3.25
N GLU A 168 2.79 -11.42 2.94
CA GLU A 168 2.31 -11.18 1.57
C GLU A 168 3.44 -10.74 0.64
N VAL A 169 4.33 -9.86 1.12
CA VAL A 169 5.51 -9.40 0.38
C VAL A 169 6.49 -10.56 0.16
N ARG A 170 6.78 -11.36 1.18
CA ARG A 170 7.68 -12.54 1.06
C ARG A 170 7.12 -13.60 0.12
N ALA A 171 5.81 -13.79 0.11
CA ALA A 171 5.11 -14.71 -0.80
C ALA A 171 4.88 -14.13 -2.21
N SER A 172 5.17 -12.84 -2.42
CA SER A 172 4.82 -12.14 -3.65
C SER A 172 5.63 -12.63 -4.85
N LYS A 173 4.95 -13.34 -5.77
CA LYS A 173 5.52 -13.72 -7.07
C LYS A 173 5.73 -12.52 -8.00
N SER A 174 4.95 -11.44 -7.81
CA SER A 174 5.02 -10.24 -8.67
C SER A 174 6.24 -9.37 -8.42
N CYS A 175 6.86 -9.44 -7.24
CA CYS A 175 8.04 -8.64 -6.90
C CYS A 175 8.97 -9.41 -5.96
N ALA A 176 9.59 -10.48 -6.49
CA ALA A 176 10.46 -11.36 -5.71
C ALA A 176 11.67 -10.65 -5.08
N GLY A 177 12.12 -9.53 -5.68
CA GLY A 177 13.24 -8.73 -5.17
C GLY A 177 12.89 -7.79 -4.01
N TYR A 178 11.61 -7.61 -3.69
CA TYR A 178 11.14 -6.61 -2.71
C TYR A 178 11.45 -6.97 -1.25
N GLY A 179 11.68 -8.25 -0.95
CA GLY A 179 11.95 -8.72 0.42
C GLY A 179 13.20 -8.13 1.09
N ARG A 180 14.03 -7.37 0.35
CA ARG A 180 15.24 -6.70 0.86
C ARG A 180 15.02 -5.25 1.32
N VAL A 181 13.79 -4.73 1.26
CA VAL A 181 13.48 -3.32 1.57
C VAL A 181 13.17 -3.14 3.07
N ILE A 182 13.96 -2.32 3.76
CA ILE A 182 13.80 -2.04 5.20
C ILE A 182 13.42 -0.57 5.41
N GLY A 183 12.36 -0.31 6.17
CA GLY A 183 11.94 1.06 6.48
C GLY A 183 11.40 1.87 5.30
N VAL A 184 11.21 3.18 5.51
CA VAL A 184 10.78 4.11 4.46
C VAL A 184 11.99 4.54 3.63
N PRO A 185 11.99 4.29 2.31
CA PRO A 185 13.13 4.59 1.44
C PRO A 185 13.56 6.06 1.48
N MET A 186 14.87 6.29 1.38
CA MET A 186 15.44 7.64 1.40
C MET A 186 14.92 8.55 0.27
N TYR A 187 14.67 8.02 -0.94
CA TYR A 187 14.11 8.81 -2.04
C TYR A 187 12.70 9.36 -1.78
N ILE A 188 11.94 8.74 -0.87
CA ILE A 188 10.63 9.24 -0.41
C ILE A 188 10.82 10.29 0.68
N ARG A 189 11.73 10.04 1.63
CA ARG A 189 12.03 10.97 2.74
C ARG A 189 12.65 12.29 2.26
N MET A 190 13.56 12.22 1.29
CA MET A 190 14.29 13.38 0.75
C MET A 190 13.67 13.96 -0.53
N GLY A 191 12.52 13.43 -0.97
CA GLY A 191 11.85 13.85 -2.19
C GLY A 191 11.51 15.34 -2.20
N LYS A 192 12.02 16.07 -3.20
CA LYS A 192 11.72 17.50 -3.39
C LYS A 192 10.53 17.69 -4.33
N ARG A 193 9.79 18.81 -4.17
CA ARG A 193 8.62 19.16 -5.01
C ARG A 193 8.83 19.01 -6.52
N LYS A 194 10.04 19.30 -7.03
CA LYS A 194 10.37 19.23 -8.47
C LYS A 194 10.84 17.85 -8.95
N GLU A 195 11.04 16.88 -8.06
CA GLU A 195 11.63 15.57 -8.37
C GLU A 195 10.60 14.46 -8.60
N GLY A 196 9.32 14.79 -8.84
CA GLY A 196 8.25 13.80 -8.95
C GLY A 196 8.46 12.75 -10.06
N LYS A 197 9.03 13.14 -11.21
CA LYS A 197 9.36 12.18 -12.28
C LYS A 197 10.41 11.15 -11.84
N ARG A 198 11.46 11.63 -11.14
CA ARG A 198 12.52 10.78 -10.58
C ARG A 198 11.94 9.83 -9.53
N LEU A 199 11.09 10.33 -8.65
CA LEU A 199 10.44 9.55 -7.60
C LEU A 199 9.59 8.41 -8.18
N VAL A 200 8.70 8.74 -9.13
CA VAL A 200 7.84 7.75 -9.79
C VAL A 200 8.68 6.68 -10.50
N LYS A 201 9.77 7.09 -11.15
CA LYS A 201 10.68 6.13 -11.81
C LYS A 201 11.27 5.14 -10.80
N ILE A 202 11.87 5.64 -9.72
CA ILE A 202 12.46 4.78 -8.68
C ILE A 202 11.41 3.84 -8.09
N ALA A 203 10.21 4.36 -7.77
CA ALA A 203 9.12 3.55 -7.22
C ALA A 203 8.67 2.43 -8.17
N ARG A 204 8.51 2.71 -9.47
CA ARG A 204 8.11 1.71 -10.46
C ARG A 204 9.15 0.59 -10.59
N TRP A 205 10.43 0.92 -10.58
CA TRP A 205 11.50 -0.09 -10.63
C TRP A 205 11.52 -0.92 -9.34
N ARG A 206 11.42 -0.31 -8.17
CA ARG A 206 11.41 -1.01 -6.88
C ARG A 206 10.22 -1.94 -6.74
N CYS A 207 9.02 -1.48 -7.11
CA CYS A 207 7.78 -2.25 -7.03
C CYS A 207 7.61 -3.29 -8.16
N GLY A 208 8.62 -3.51 -9.01
CA GLY A 208 8.60 -4.54 -10.06
C GLY A 208 7.77 -4.20 -11.31
N ASN A 209 7.29 -2.96 -11.45
CA ASN A 209 6.47 -2.56 -12.60
C ASN A 209 7.23 -2.60 -13.94
N GLU A 210 8.55 -2.39 -13.89
CA GLU A 210 9.43 -2.35 -15.05
C GLU A 210 9.99 -3.73 -15.45
N GLU A 211 9.60 -4.80 -14.73
CA GLU A 211 9.91 -6.20 -15.04
C GLU A 211 8.67 -6.86 -15.68
N ARG A 212 8.82 -7.50 -16.85
CA ARG A 212 7.74 -8.33 -17.41
C ARG A 212 7.75 -9.76 -16.90
N GLY A 213 8.90 -10.28 -16.50
CA GLY A 213 9.10 -11.68 -16.13
C GLY A 213 8.17 -12.18 -15.03
N ASN A 214 7.76 -11.28 -14.13
CA ASN A 214 6.92 -11.58 -12.97
C ASN A 214 5.42 -11.30 -13.20
N LYS A 215 5.03 -10.81 -14.38
CA LYS A 215 3.64 -10.49 -14.73
C LYS A 215 2.90 -11.76 -15.17
N TYR A 216 2.46 -12.55 -14.19
CA TYR A 216 1.83 -13.86 -14.40
C TYR A 216 0.53 -13.86 -15.22
N TRP A 217 -0.03 -12.68 -15.51
CA TRP A 217 -1.20 -12.50 -16.37
C TRP A 217 -0.85 -12.23 -17.86
N MET A 218 0.43 -12.06 -18.19
CA MET A 218 0.92 -11.97 -19.58
C MET A 218 1.31 -13.35 -20.11
N ASP A 219 1.35 -13.52 -21.43
CA ASP A 219 1.83 -14.76 -22.06
C ASP A 219 3.35 -14.96 -21.86
N GLU A 220 3.83 -16.20 -21.89
CA GLU A 220 5.25 -16.52 -21.66
C GLU A 220 6.19 -15.81 -22.65
N GLU A 221 5.77 -15.64 -23.90
CA GLU A 221 6.52 -14.87 -24.91
C GLU A 221 6.60 -13.39 -24.55
N GLU A 222 5.51 -12.77 -24.08
CA GLU A 222 5.50 -11.36 -23.68
C GLU A 222 6.36 -11.10 -22.44
N ARG A 223 6.53 -12.12 -21.59
CA ARG A 223 7.37 -12.07 -20.38
C ARG A 223 8.86 -12.10 -20.69
N LYS A 224 9.27 -12.43 -21.92
CA LYS A 224 10.67 -12.41 -22.34
C LYS A 224 11.22 -10.97 -22.34
N CYS A 225 12.52 -10.87 -22.18
CA CYS A 225 13.27 -9.63 -22.23
C CYS A 225 13.02 -8.90 -23.54
N ARG A 226 12.57 -7.65 -23.47
CA ARG A 226 12.33 -6.81 -24.65
C ARG A 226 13.56 -6.64 -25.52
N LEU A 227 14.76 -6.70 -24.93
CA LEU A 227 16.03 -6.43 -25.61
C LEU A 227 16.63 -7.66 -26.28
N CYS A 228 16.62 -8.82 -25.60
CA CYS A 228 17.28 -10.02 -26.11
C CYS A 228 16.33 -11.15 -26.49
N ALA A 229 15.06 -11.09 -26.10
CA ALA A 229 14.03 -12.09 -26.36
C ALA A 229 14.37 -13.54 -25.94
N ARG A 230 15.36 -13.76 -25.06
CA ARG A 230 15.80 -15.11 -24.64
C ARG A 230 15.19 -15.57 -23.33
N GLU A 231 15.39 -14.81 -22.27
CA GLU A 231 14.93 -15.15 -20.91
C GLU A 231 13.83 -14.20 -20.43
N ARG A 232 13.14 -14.56 -19.35
CA ARG A 232 12.16 -13.68 -18.68
C ARG A 232 12.80 -12.36 -18.23
N GLU A 233 12.10 -11.25 -18.47
CA GLU A 233 12.57 -9.90 -18.16
C GLU A 233 12.50 -9.61 -16.65
N ASN A 234 13.61 -9.81 -15.94
CA ASN A 234 13.79 -9.36 -14.56
C ASN A 234 15.08 -8.55 -14.40
N VAL A 235 15.21 -7.80 -13.31
CA VAL A 235 16.38 -6.95 -13.00
C VAL A 235 17.67 -7.77 -12.98
N GLU A 236 17.61 -9.00 -12.48
CA GLU A 236 18.75 -9.91 -12.44
C GLU A 236 19.23 -10.30 -13.85
N HIS A 237 18.31 -10.63 -14.75
CA HIS A 237 18.60 -10.87 -16.16
C HIS A 237 19.19 -9.62 -16.81
N LEU A 238 18.53 -8.47 -16.66
CA LEU A 238 19.00 -7.21 -17.25
C LEU A 238 20.40 -6.84 -16.79
N LYS A 239 20.73 -7.07 -15.51
CA LYS A 239 22.03 -6.71 -14.93
C LYS A 239 23.14 -7.72 -15.30
N ASN A 240 22.84 -9.02 -15.22
CA ASN A 240 23.87 -10.05 -15.22
C ASN A 240 23.91 -10.92 -16.48
N ARG A 241 22.79 -11.03 -17.22
CA ARG A 241 22.64 -12.01 -18.31
C ARG A 241 22.29 -11.40 -19.67
N CYS A 242 21.66 -10.23 -19.71
CA CYS A 242 21.25 -9.59 -20.96
C CYS A 242 22.47 -9.10 -21.76
N GLU A 243 22.73 -9.72 -22.90
CA GLU A 243 23.87 -9.40 -23.79
C GLU A 243 23.83 -7.93 -24.25
N TYR A 244 22.66 -7.43 -24.64
CA TYR A 244 22.45 -6.04 -25.05
C TYR A 244 22.76 -5.01 -23.96
N VAL A 245 22.55 -5.35 -22.69
CA VAL A 245 22.85 -4.44 -21.57
C VAL A 245 24.32 -4.54 -21.17
N LYS A 246 24.92 -5.73 -21.24
CA LYS A 246 26.34 -5.96 -20.94
C LYS A 246 27.26 -5.06 -21.78
N GLU A 247 26.93 -4.87 -23.05
CA GLU A 247 27.71 -4.03 -23.97
C GLU A 247 27.62 -2.53 -23.66
N LYS A 248 26.57 -2.07 -22.96
CA LYS A 248 26.28 -0.63 -22.72
C LYS A 248 26.71 -0.10 -21.36
N GLY A 249 27.39 -0.92 -20.55
CA GLY A 249 28.32 -0.47 -19.52
C GLY A 249 27.76 0.45 -18.44
N ASP A 250 27.00 -0.10 -17.49
CA ASP A 250 27.05 0.36 -16.11
C ASP A 250 26.65 -0.79 -15.18
N LYS A 251 27.61 -1.38 -14.47
CA LYS A 251 27.39 -2.55 -13.59
C LYS A 251 27.21 -2.16 -12.12
N ASP A 252 27.50 -0.90 -11.77
CA ASP A 252 27.90 -0.52 -10.41
C ASP A 252 26.76 0.05 -9.54
N GLY A 253 25.55 0.11 -10.09
CA GLY A 253 24.36 0.51 -9.33
C GLY A 253 23.59 -0.69 -8.78
N ASP A 254 23.36 -0.75 -7.47
CA ASP A 254 22.19 -1.49 -6.98
C ASP A 254 20.93 -0.72 -7.41
N VAL A 255 20.14 -1.34 -8.28
CA VAL A 255 18.92 -0.78 -8.85
C VAL A 255 17.88 -0.54 -7.76
N LEU A 256 17.95 -1.32 -6.67
CA LEU A 256 17.04 -1.25 -5.54
C LEU A 256 17.60 -0.42 -4.36
N ASN A 257 18.72 0.29 -4.52
CA ASN A 257 19.24 1.14 -3.45
C ASN A 257 18.33 2.34 -3.16
N GLU A 258 18.15 2.66 -1.88
CA GLU A 258 17.27 3.73 -1.38
C GLU A 258 17.71 5.13 -1.80
N ASP A 259 19.00 5.30 -2.08
CA ASP A 259 19.65 6.59 -2.36
C ASP A 259 19.48 7.07 -3.81
N GLY A 260 18.85 6.24 -4.66
CA GLY A 260 18.64 6.57 -6.07
C GLY A 260 19.91 6.52 -6.93
N ARG A 261 20.99 5.91 -6.44
CA ARG A 261 22.22 5.65 -7.22
C ARG A 261 21.95 4.80 -8.48
N GLY A 262 20.91 3.97 -8.47
CA GLY A 262 20.45 3.21 -9.64
C GLY A 262 19.76 4.02 -10.74
N LEU A 263 19.50 5.33 -10.54
CA LEU A 263 18.70 6.12 -11.48
C LEU A 263 19.32 6.22 -12.89
N ARG A 264 20.66 6.39 -12.97
CA ARG A 264 21.37 6.47 -14.25
C ARG A 264 21.21 5.16 -15.05
N TRP A 265 21.30 4.03 -14.36
CA TRP A 265 21.07 2.72 -14.94
C TRP A 265 19.62 2.56 -15.42
N MET A 266 18.63 2.95 -14.60
CA MET A 266 17.21 2.92 -15.00
C MET A 266 16.95 3.75 -16.26
N GLU A 267 17.53 4.95 -16.35
CA GLU A 267 17.43 5.84 -17.51
C GLU A 267 18.10 5.25 -18.76
N MET A 268 19.25 4.61 -18.59
CA MET A 268 19.93 3.89 -19.67
C MET A 268 19.03 2.78 -20.23
N ILE A 269 18.46 1.93 -19.37
CA ILE A 269 17.58 0.83 -19.80
C ILE A 269 16.33 1.36 -20.51
N GLU A 270 15.68 2.41 -19.98
CA GLU A 270 14.54 3.04 -20.64
C GLU A 270 14.88 3.54 -22.04
N ARG A 271 16.06 4.16 -22.21
CA ARG A 271 16.54 4.64 -23.51
C ARG A 271 16.79 3.50 -24.48
N VAL A 272 17.42 2.41 -24.02
CA VAL A 272 17.68 1.24 -24.86
C VAL A 272 16.37 0.58 -25.29
N ARG A 273 15.41 0.41 -24.37
CA ARG A 273 14.05 -0.08 -24.68
C ARG A 273 13.29 0.86 -25.64
N GLY A 274 13.48 2.17 -25.51
CA GLY A 274 12.84 3.18 -26.37
C GLY A 274 13.36 3.16 -27.81
N GLY A 275 14.67 3.00 -27.99
CA GLY A 275 15.29 2.93 -29.32
C GLY A 275 14.88 1.72 -30.15
N GLU A 276 14.56 0.58 -29.51
CA GLU A 276 13.97 -0.57 -30.21
C GLU A 276 12.53 -0.32 -30.66
N ARG A 277 11.70 0.34 -29.85
CA ARG A 277 10.32 0.70 -30.25
C ARG A 277 10.29 1.64 -31.44
N GLU A 278 11.27 2.53 -31.56
CA GLU A 278 11.42 3.38 -32.74
C GLU A 278 11.91 2.57 -33.95
N ARG A 279 12.85 1.63 -33.78
CA ARG A 279 13.28 0.72 -34.86
C ARG A 279 12.15 -0.20 -35.33
N GLU A 280 11.37 -0.80 -34.43
CA GLU A 280 10.18 -1.60 -34.79
C GLU A 280 9.14 -0.76 -35.52
N ARG A 281 8.86 0.48 -35.10
CA ARG A 281 7.94 1.38 -35.82
C ARG A 281 8.43 1.76 -37.21
N VAL A 282 9.73 1.96 -37.39
CA VAL A 282 10.34 2.24 -38.69
C VAL A 282 10.33 0.99 -39.59
N CYS A 283 10.54 -0.20 -39.03
CA CYS A 283 10.50 -1.46 -39.77
C CYS A 283 9.07 -1.93 -40.14
N VAL A 284 8.03 -1.50 -39.40
CA VAL A 284 6.61 -1.81 -39.69
C VAL A 284 5.98 -0.81 -40.68
N SER A 285 6.69 0.27 -41.04
CA SER A 285 6.31 1.18 -42.13
C SER A 285 7.25 0.94 -43.33
N PRO A 286 6.97 -0.07 -44.17
CA PRO A 286 6.71 0.26 -45.57
C PRO A 286 5.68 -0.68 -46.22
N ARG A 287 4.49 -0.13 -46.48
CA ARG A 287 3.38 -0.50 -47.39
C ARG A 287 2.19 0.26 -46.80
N ASP A 288 1.74 1.37 -47.37
CA ASP A 288 1.21 1.47 -48.72
C ASP A 288 1.46 2.85 -49.35
N VAL A 289 1.83 2.80 -50.63
CA VAL A 289 1.62 3.84 -51.64
C VAL A 289 0.19 3.70 -52.13
#